data_AF-A0A4Q6BJ17-F1
#
_entry.id   AF-A0A4Q6BJ17-F1
#
_cell.length_a   1.000
_cell.length_b   1.000
_cell.length_c   1.000
_cell.angle_alpha   90.00
_cell.angle_beta   90.00
_cell.angle_gamma   90.00
#
_symmetry.space_group_name_H-M   'P 1'
#
loop_
_entity.id
_entity.type
_entity.pdbx_description
1 polymer ?
#
loop_
_entity_poly.entity_id
_entity_poly.type
_entity_poly.pdbx_seq_one_letter_code
_entity_poly.pdbx_strand_id
1 'polypeptide(L)'
;MWSLPMFGSVVLLAVLLAASYTFTVALAAGHSGRLRTLAAARFGAYGTVALVGVAVLVLAYAFLSHDFRLRYVAHYSDRGMPTHFLLTALWGGQDGSLLWWLFLLSVYIGSCVYWLGNRYQQLQPYVIATLMTVVGFFAVLMLFAANPFSTSLAGAKADGEGLNPLLQNFYMIIHPPSLYVGFVGCSIPFAFAVAALVTGRLDTEWIRAARKWALFSWLFLAIGNTLGMLWAYEELGWGGYWAWDPVENAAFLPFIVMSAYLHSVMIQER
;
A
#
# COMPACT_ATOMS: atom_id res chain seq x y z
N MET A 1 9.87 7.72 -29.60
CA MET A 1 10.44 6.93 -28.48
C MET A 1 9.60 7.20 -27.24
N TRP A 2 9.31 6.18 -26.43
CA TRP A 2 8.53 6.36 -25.20
C TRP A 2 9.39 7.04 -24.13
N SER A 3 8.91 8.12 -23.52
CA SER A 3 9.59 8.76 -22.39
C SER A 3 9.32 7.99 -21.10
N LEU A 4 10.25 8.03 -20.14
CA LEU A 4 10.09 7.37 -18.83
C LEU A 4 8.80 7.82 -18.08
N PRO A 5 8.43 9.12 -18.07
CA PRO A 5 7.17 9.56 -17.47
C PRO A 5 5.92 8.96 -18.11
N MET A 6 5.90 8.89 -19.45
CA MET A 6 4.79 8.30 -20.19
C MET A 6 4.70 6.80 -19.93
N PHE A 7 5.84 6.11 -19.89
CA PHE A 7 5.89 4.69 -19.55
C PHE A 7 5.30 4.43 -18.15
N GLY A 8 5.74 5.17 -17.13
CA GLY A 8 5.21 5.04 -15.77
C GLY A 8 3.70 5.29 -15.68
N SER A 9 3.20 6.33 -16.37
CA SER A 9 1.77 6.63 -16.43
C SER A 9 0.96 5.51 -17.10
N VAL A 10 1.49 4.92 -18.17
CA VAL A 10 0.85 3.76 -18.84
C VAL A 10 0.90 2.51 -17.97
N VAL A 11 1.95 2.30 -17.20
CA VAL A 11 1.99 1.21 -16.20
C VAL A 11 0.90 1.40 -15.14
N LEU A 12 0.66 2.62 -14.63
CA LEU A 12 -0.44 2.89 -13.69
C LEU A 12 -1.81 2.62 -14.32
N LEU A 13 -2.00 2.97 -15.59
CA LEU A 13 -3.22 2.65 -16.32
C LEU A 13 -3.39 1.12 -16.46
N ALA A 14 -2.31 0.40 -16.76
CA ALA A 14 -2.33 -1.06 -16.83
C ALA A 14 -2.66 -1.68 -15.45
N VAL A 15 -2.18 -1.11 -14.34
CA VAL A 15 -2.56 -1.53 -12.98
C VAL A 15 -4.07 -1.39 -12.78
N LEU A 16 -4.66 -0.24 -13.14
CA LEU A 16 -6.11 -0.03 -13.02
C LEU A 16 -6.90 -1.04 -13.86
N LEU A 17 -6.52 -1.23 -15.12
CA LEU A 17 -7.18 -2.19 -16.02
C LEU A 17 -7.06 -3.63 -15.52
N ALA A 18 -5.88 -4.04 -15.05
CA ALA A 18 -5.65 -5.37 -14.49
C ALA A 18 -6.44 -5.60 -13.19
N ALA A 19 -6.53 -4.58 -12.33
CA ALA A 19 -7.34 -4.63 -11.11
C ALA A 19 -8.83 -4.74 -11.43
N SER A 20 -9.34 -3.93 -12.37
CA SER A 20 -10.74 -4.00 -12.82
C SER A 20 -11.06 -5.37 -13.45
N TYR A 21 -10.20 -5.87 -14.33
CA TYR A 21 -10.35 -7.21 -14.91
C TYR A 21 -10.38 -8.28 -13.80
N THR A 22 -9.40 -8.27 -12.90
CA THR A 22 -9.29 -9.25 -11.83
C THR A 22 -10.49 -9.20 -10.88
N PHE A 23 -10.99 -8.01 -10.56
CA PHE A 23 -12.23 -7.81 -9.81
C PHE A 23 -13.42 -8.51 -10.48
N THR A 24 -13.65 -8.25 -11.77
CA THR A 24 -14.78 -8.87 -12.49
C THR A 24 -14.66 -10.40 -12.57
N VAL A 25 -13.47 -10.92 -12.83
CA VAL A 25 -13.23 -12.38 -12.89
C VAL A 25 -13.40 -13.02 -11.51
N ALA A 26 -12.98 -12.34 -10.45
CA ALA A 26 -13.16 -12.81 -9.08
C ALA A 26 -14.64 -12.87 -8.69
N LEU A 27 -15.45 -11.85 -9.00
CA LEU A 27 -16.90 -11.92 -8.79
C LEU A 27 -17.54 -13.05 -9.62
N ALA A 28 -17.16 -13.19 -10.89
CA ALA A 28 -17.64 -14.29 -11.73
C ALA A 28 -17.26 -15.67 -11.18
N ALA A 29 -16.09 -15.81 -10.55
CA ALA A 29 -15.68 -17.02 -9.87
C ALA A 29 -16.54 -17.30 -8.63
N GLY A 30 -16.87 -16.27 -7.86
CA GLY A 30 -17.79 -16.37 -6.71
C GLY A 30 -19.19 -16.85 -7.09
N HIS A 31 -19.74 -16.35 -8.19
CA HIS A 31 -21.07 -16.76 -8.68
C HIS A 31 -21.09 -18.14 -9.36
N SER A 32 -20.05 -18.45 -10.15
CA SER A 32 -20.02 -19.69 -10.94
C SER A 32 -19.52 -20.91 -10.16
N GLY A 33 -18.80 -20.72 -9.06
CA GLY A 33 -18.15 -21.79 -8.29
C GLY A 33 -17.07 -22.57 -9.07
N ARG A 34 -16.70 -22.14 -10.28
CA ARG A 34 -15.77 -22.86 -11.15
C ARG A 34 -14.31 -22.62 -10.70
N LEU A 35 -13.56 -23.69 -10.45
CA LEU A 35 -12.16 -23.58 -10.04
C LEU A 35 -11.27 -22.92 -11.11
N ARG A 36 -11.60 -23.07 -12.40
CA ARG A 36 -10.86 -22.44 -13.50
C ARG A 36 -10.98 -20.92 -13.49
N THR A 37 -12.15 -20.37 -13.17
CA THR A 37 -12.34 -18.91 -13.09
C THR A 37 -11.68 -18.35 -11.83
N LEU A 38 -11.72 -19.08 -10.71
CA LEU A 38 -10.95 -18.72 -9.51
C LEU A 38 -9.44 -18.71 -9.79
N ALA A 39 -8.91 -19.71 -10.52
CA ALA A 39 -7.50 -19.71 -10.92
C ALA A 39 -7.15 -18.49 -11.78
N ALA A 40 -8.00 -18.10 -12.72
CA ALA A 40 -7.82 -16.89 -13.52
C ALA A 40 -7.80 -15.62 -12.64
N ALA A 41 -8.66 -15.51 -11.63
CA ALA A 41 -8.64 -14.40 -10.67
C ALA A 41 -7.32 -14.35 -9.87
N ARG A 42 -6.79 -15.51 -9.44
CA ARG A 42 -5.49 -15.57 -8.74
C ARG A 42 -4.34 -15.11 -9.64
N PHE A 43 -4.31 -15.57 -10.89
CA PHE A 43 -3.31 -15.13 -11.86
C PHE A 43 -3.44 -13.64 -12.19
N GLY A 44 -4.67 -13.13 -12.31
CA GLY A 44 -4.94 -11.71 -12.46
C GLY A 44 -4.37 -10.89 -11.30
N ALA A 45 -4.57 -11.35 -10.06
CA ALA A 45 -3.99 -10.71 -8.88
C ALA A 45 -2.45 -10.66 -8.95
N TYR A 46 -1.78 -11.77 -9.30
CA TYR A 46 -0.32 -11.76 -9.49
C TYR A 46 0.14 -10.83 -10.61
N GLY A 47 -0.61 -10.76 -11.73
CA GLY A 47 -0.35 -9.82 -12.81
C GLY A 47 -0.42 -8.37 -12.34
N THR A 48 -1.46 -8.01 -11.57
CA THR A 48 -1.60 -6.69 -10.95
C THR A 48 -0.43 -6.39 -10.01
N VAL A 49 -0.02 -7.35 -9.18
CA VAL A 49 1.15 -7.19 -8.28
C VAL A 49 2.43 -6.92 -9.07
N ALA A 50 2.67 -7.66 -10.15
CA ALA A 50 3.84 -7.44 -10.99
C ALA A 50 3.85 -6.04 -11.61
N LEU A 51 2.70 -5.56 -12.10
CA LEU A 51 2.58 -4.21 -12.68
C LEU A 51 2.83 -3.10 -11.65
N VAL A 52 2.33 -3.25 -10.42
CA VAL A 52 2.63 -2.32 -9.33
C VAL A 52 4.13 -2.32 -9.01
N GLY A 53 4.76 -3.49 -8.95
CA GLY A 53 6.21 -3.61 -8.77
C GLY A 53 6.99 -2.88 -9.86
N VAL A 54 6.57 -3.01 -11.13
CA VAL A 54 7.17 -2.25 -12.24
C VAL A 54 7.02 -0.74 -12.03
N ALA A 55 5.86 -0.24 -11.62
CA ALA A 55 5.67 1.18 -11.35
C ALA A 55 6.64 1.71 -10.29
N VAL A 56 6.81 0.99 -9.18
CA VAL A 56 7.77 1.37 -8.13
C VAL A 56 9.20 1.37 -8.65
N LEU A 57 9.59 0.34 -9.40
CA LEU A 57 10.94 0.26 -9.98
C LEU A 57 11.22 1.39 -10.98
N VAL A 58 10.23 1.80 -11.76
CA VAL A 58 10.35 2.95 -12.67
C VAL A 58 10.56 4.25 -11.88
N LEU A 59 9.81 4.47 -10.81
CA LEU A 59 9.98 5.67 -9.98
C LEU A 59 11.31 5.65 -9.23
N ALA A 60 11.72 4.52 -8.68
CA ALA A 60 13.01 4.34 -8.01
C ALA A 60 14.17 4.59 -8.98
N TYR A 61 14.08 4.06 -10.20
CA TYR A 61 15.05 4.35 -11.26
C TYR A 61 15.08 5.84 -11.59
N ALA A 62 13.93 6.52 -11.64
CA ALA A 62 13.87 7.95 -11.90
C ALA A 62 14.56 8.79 -10.81
N PHE A 63 14.44 8.40 -9.54
CA PHE A 63 15.19 9.02 -8.44
C PHE A 63 16.70 8.79 -8.58
N LEU A 64 17.14 7.55 -8.81
CA LEU A 64 18.56 7.21 -8.91
C LEU A 64 19.24 7.81 -10.17
N SER A 65 18.48 8.04 -11.22
CA SER A 65 18.97 8.68 -12.46
C SER A 65 18.75 10.20 -12.49
N HIS A 66 18.22 10.78 -11.40
CA HIS A 66 17.91 12.20 -11.28
C HIS A 66 17.05 12.74 -12.44
N ASP A 67 16.00 12.00 -12.82
CA ASP A 67 15.11 12.38 -13.92
C ASP A 67 14.14 13.51 -13.50
N PHE A 68 14.65 14.74 -13.48
CA PHE A 68 13.92 15.95 -13.10
C PHE A 68 12.86 16.41 -14.13
N ARG A 69 12.59 15.61 -15.17
CA ARG A 69 11.36 15.78 -15.97
C ARG A 69 10.11 15.44 -15.14
N LEU A 70 10.25 14.49 -14.21
CA LEU A 70 9.20 14.14 -13.27
C LEU A 70 9.11 15.19 -12.17
N ARG A 71 7.92 15.78 -12.01
CA ARG A 71 7.65 16.79 -11.00
C ARG A 71 7.95 16.26 -9.59
N TYR A 72 7.59 15.01 -9.31
CA TYR A 72 7.83 14.39 -8.02
C TYR A 72 9.33 14.26 -7.72
N VAL A 73 10.12 13.71 -8.66
CA VAL A 73 11.58 13.56 -8.49
C VAL A 73 12.24 14.93 -8.31
N ALA A 74 11.85 15.93 -9.11
CA ALA A 74 12.39 17.29 -9.00
C ALA A 74 12.06 18.00 -7.67
N HIS A 75 10.97 17.64 -7.01
CA HIS A 75 10.55 18.28 -5.76
C HIS A 75 11.08 17.57 -4.50
N TYR A 76 11.39 16.27 -4.57
CA TYR A 76 11.78 15.47 -3.40
C TYR A 76 13.20 14.90 -3.48
N SER A 77 14.02 15.33 -4.44
CA SER A 77 15.44 14.95 -4.54
C SER A 77 16.28 16.04 -5.19
N ASP A 78 17.59 15.94 -5.02
CA ASP A 78 18.62 16.74 -5.69
C ASP A 78 19.85 15.85 -5.98
N ARG A 79 20.82 16.35 -6.76
CA ARG A 79 22.02 15.59 -7.13
C ARG A 79 23.03 15.37 -6.00
N GLY A 80 23.01 16.21 -4.97
CA GLY A 80 23.89 16.10 -3.81
C GLY A 80 23.35 15.16 -2.73
N MET A 81 22.07 14.78 -2.81
CA MET A 81 21.42 13.98 -1.79
C MET A 81 22.01 12.56 -1.68
N PRO A 82 22.36 12.09 -0.47
CA PRO A 82 22.83 10.73 -0.26
C PRO A 82 21.86 9.67 -0.79
N THR A 83 22.38 8.57 -1.32
CA THR A 83 21.56 7.55 -2.00
C THR A 83 20.48 6.92 -1.12
N HIS A 84 20.72 6.79 0.18
CA HIS A 84 19.69 6.27 1.09
C HIS A 84 18.49 7.22 1.19
N PHE A 85 18.71 8.54 1.17
CA PHE A 85 17.61 9.51 1.11
C PHE A 85 16.93 9.57 -0.25
N LEU A 86 17.65 9.28 -1.35
CA LEU A 86 17.02 9.11 -2.68
C LEU A 86 16.03 7.94 -2.67
N LEU A 87 16.34 6.86 -1.94
CA LEU A 87 15.43 5.74 -1.78
C LEU A 87 14.25 6.10 -0.87
N THR A 88 14.48 6.79 0.25
CA THR A 88 13.36 7.21 1.13
C THR A 88 12.47 8.26 0.49
N ALA A 89 12.96 9.02 -0.50
CA ALA A 89 12.16 9.96 -1.26
C ALA A 89 11.00 9.28 -2.03
N LEU A 90 11.05 7.95 -2.23
CA LEU A 90 9.90 7.17 -2.72
C LEU A 90 8.64 7.36 -1.88
N TRP A 91 8.78 7.65 -0.58
CA TRP A 91 7.67 7.96 0.33
C TRP A 91 7.87 9.33 1.01
N GLY A 92 8.64 10.23 0.38
CA GLY A 92 8.95 11.56 0.90
C GLY A 92 7.80 12.58 0.76
N GLY A 93 6.83 12.26 -0.09
CA GLY A 93 5.70 13.12 -0.40
C GLY A 93 4.48 12.33 -0.85
N GLN A 94 3.34 13.00 -1.01
CA GLN A 94 2.04 12.36 -1.22
C GLN A 94 2.02 11.36 -2.39
N ASP A 95 2.46 11.76 -3.60
CA ASP A 95 2.35 10.92 -4.80
C ASP A 95 3.12 9.59 -4.65
N GLY A 96 4.36 9.65 -4.15
CA GLY A 96 5.17 8.46 -3.90
C GLY A 96 4.71 7.65 -2.69
N SER A 97 4.27 8.30 -1.60
CA SER A 97 3.69 7.60 -0.44
C SER A 97 2.47 6.77 -0.80
N LEU A 98 1.61 7.26 -1.71
CA LEU A 98 0.49 6.49 -2.24
C LEU A 98 0.97 5.32 -3.14
N LEU A 99 2.07 5.49 -3.88
CA LEU A 99 2.65 4.39 -4.66
C LEU A 99 3.22 3.31 -3.74
N TRP A 100 3.89 3.73 -2.67
CA TRP A 100 4.45 2.86 -1.64
C TRP A 100 3.35 2.09 -0.92
N TRP A 101 2.24 2.75 -0.58
CA TRP A 101 1.06 2.09 -0.04
C TRP A 101 0.55 1.00 -1.00
N LEU A 102 0.36 1.36 -2.27
CA LEU A 102 -0.12 0.44 -3.30
C LEU A 102 0.85 -0.75 -3.47
N PHE A 103 2.15 -0.50 -3.37
CA PHE A 103 3.17 -1.53 -3.40
C PHE A 103 3.04 -2.52 -2.24
N LEU A 104 2.98 -2.04 -1.00
CA LEU A 104 2.78 -2.92 0.16
C LEU A 104 1.47 -3.69 0.04
N LEU A 105 0.40 -3.05 -0.45
CA LEU A 105 -0.89 -3.71 -0.66
C LEU A 105 -0.75 -4.86 -1.66
N SER A 106 0.01 -4.64 -2.73
CA SER A 106 0.32 -5.66 -3.73
C SER A 106 1.12 -6.83 -3.14
N VAL A 107 2.08 -6.57 -2.25
CA VAL A 107 2.83 -7.61 -1.53
C VAL A 107 1.90 -8.42 -0.62
N TYR A 108 1.01 -7.76 0.11
CA TYR A 108 -0.02 -8.43 0.92
C TYR A 108 -0.97 -9.27 0.06
N ILE A 109 -1.41 -8.78 -1.10
CA ILE A 109 -2.26 -9.51 -2.04
C ILE A 109 -1.55 -10.76 -2.55
N GLY A 110 -0.32 -10.62 -3.06
CA GLY A 110 0.46 -11.75 -3.57
C GLY A 110 0.70 -12.82 -2.49
N SER A 111 1.05 -12.37 -1.27
CA SER A 111 1.25 -13.24 -0.11
C SER A 111 -0.04 -13.93 0.32
N CYS A 112 -1.16 -13.20 0.36
CA CYS A 112 -2.47 -13.73 0.74
C CYS A 112 -2.98 -14.74 -0.28
N VAL A 113 -2.92 -14.44 -1.58
CA VAL A 113 -3.33 -15.34 -2.65
C VAL A 113 -2.48 -16.62 -2.66
N TYR A 114 -1.17 -16.49 -2.44
CA TYR A 114 -0.28 -17.65 -2.31
C TYR A 114 -0.63 -18.51 -1.09
N TRP A 115 -0.79 -17.86 0.07
CA TRP A 115 -1.13 -18.55 1.32
C TRP A 115 -2.51 -19.22 1.28
N LEU A 116 -3.47 -18.59 0.61
CA LEU A 116 -4.81 -19.12 0.41
C LEU A 116 -4.77 -20.46 -0.32
N GLY A 117 -3.99 -20.61 -1.40
CA GLY A 117 -3.81 -21.90 -2.09
C GLY A 117 -5.14 -22.61 -2.33
N ASN A 118 -5.31 -23.84 -1.82
CA ASN A 118 -6.57 -24.60 -1.86
C ASN A 118 -7.47 -24.43 -0.62
N ARG A 119 -7.11 -23.57 0.33
CA ARG A 119 -7.88 -23.28 1.55
C ARG A 119 -8.98 -22.26 1.27
N TYR A 120 -10.09 -22.29 2.00
CA TYR A 120 -11.11 -21.23 1.96
C TYR A 120 -11.65 -20.88 0.55
N GLN A 121 -11.72 -21.85 -0.37
CA GLN A 121 -11.99 -21.61 -1.80
C GLN A 121 -13.28 -20.80 -2.06
N GLN A 122 -14.25 -20.87 -1.17
CA GLN A 122 -15.52 -20.13 -1.25
C GLN A 122 -15.39 -18.66 -0.83
N LEU A 123 -14.42 -18.32 0.03
CA LEU A 123 -14.15 -16.94 0.46
C LEU A 123 -13.23 -16.21 -0.52
N GLN A 124 -12.26 -16.92 -1.12
CA GLN A 124 -11.23 -16.31 -1.95
C GLN A 124 -11.72 -15.36 -3.05
N PRO A 125 -12.79 -15.67 -3.82
CA PRO A 125 -13.24 -14.79 -4.88
C PRO A 125 -13.62 -13.40 -4.35
N TYR A 126 -14.29 -13.34 -3.21
CA TYR A 126 -14.71 -12.09 -2.59
C TYR A 126 -13.57 -11.38 -1.84
N VAL A 127 -12.60 -12.13 -1.29
CA VAL A 127 -11.35 -11.56 -0.77
C VAL A 127 -10.58 -10.86 -1.89
N ILE A 128 -10.35 -11.54 -3.01
CA ILE A 128 -9.63 -10.99 -4.17
C ILE A 128 -10.40 -9.78 -4.73
N ALA A 129 -11.71 -9.89 -4.91
CA ALA A 129 -12.53 -8.78 -5.40
C ALA A 129 -12.40 -7.54 -4.50
N THR A 130 -12.52 -7.71 -3.18
CA THR A 130 -12.39 -6.60 -2.22
C THR A 130 -11.02 -5.94 -2.30
N LEU A 131 -9.94 -6.73 -2.35
CA LEU A 131 -8.58 -6.19 -2.45
C LEU A 131 -8.34 -5.49 -3.80
N MET A 132 -8.91 -5.99 -4.90
CA MET A 132 -8.84 -5.33 -6.21
C MET A 132 -9.61 -4.01 -6.23
N THR A 133 -10.71 -3.88 -5.47
CA THR A 133 -11.41 -2.60 -5.29
C THR A 133 -10.51 -1.58 -4.61
N VAL A 134 -9.79 -1.98 -3.55
CA VAL A 134 -8.83 -1.09 -2.86
C VAL A 134 -7.68 -0.69 -3.80
N VAL A 135 -7.12 -1.65 -4.54
CA VAL A 135 -6.11 -1.35 -5.58
C VAL A 135 -6.64 -0.37 -6.63
N GLY A 136 -7.86 -0.60 -7.13
CA GLY A 136 -8.50 0.27 -8.12
C GLY A 136 -8.69 1.69 -7.60
N PHE A 137 -9.12 1.85 -6.34
CA PHE A 137 -9.23 3.16 -5.69
C PHE A 137 -7.88 3.90 -5.68
N PHE A 138 -6.80 3.26 -5.21
CA PHE A 138 -5.48 3.89 -5.23
C PHE A 138 -5.01 4.17 -6.65
N ALA A 139 -5.17 3.25 -7.60
CA ALA A 139 -4.78 3.47 -9.00
C ALA A 139 -5.51 4.67 -9.62
N VAL A 140 -6.81 4.87 -9.33
CA VAL A 140 -7.56 6.06 -9.73
C VAL A 140 -6.97 7.32 -9.08
N LEU A 141 -6.72 7.32 -7.77
CA LEU A 141 -6.06 8.46 -7.11
C LEU A 141 -4.72 8.79 -7.76
N MET A 142 -3.89 7.78 -8.06
CA MET A 142 -2.59 7.99 -8.69
C MET A 142 -2.72 8.53 -10.12
N LEU A 143 -3.73 8.11 -10.89
CA LEU A 143 -3.89 8.56 -12.27
C LEU A 143 -4.37 10.03 -12.35
N PHE A 144 -5.25 10.43 -11.42
CA PHE A 144 -5.98 11.70 -11.55
C PHE A 144 -5.64 12.76 -10.50
N ALA A 145 -5.21 12.37 -9.30
CA ALA A 145 -4.99 13.30 -8.19
C ALA A 145 -3.52 13.38 -7.74
N ALA A 146 -2.79 12.27 -7.75
CA ALA A 146 -1.47 12.14 -7.14
C ALA A 146 -0.52 11.31 -8.03
N ASN A 147 -0.29 11.77 -9.27
CA ASN A 147 0.49 11.04 -10.26
C ASN A 147 2.01 11.29 -10.09
N PRO A 148 2.80 10.30 -9.62
CA PRO A 148 4.24 10.46 -9.43
C PRO A 148 5.00 10.55 -10.77
N PHE A 149 4.36 10.16 -11.87
CA PHE A 149 4.91 10.24 -13.23
C PHE A 149 4.49 11.51 -13.99
N SER A 150 3.83 12.46 -13.32
CA SER A 150 3.48 13.74 -13.91
C SER A 150 4.72 14.59 -14.24
N THR A 151 4.69 15.26 -15.39
CA THR A 151 5.77 16.13 -15.85
C THR A 151 5.50 17.59 -15.55
N SER A 152 6.57 18.38 -15.39
CA SER A 152 6.47 19.84 -15.30
C SER A 152 6.15 20.46 -16.67
N LEU A 153 5.19 21.40 -16.72
CA LEU A 153 4.92 22.20 -17.92
C LEU A 153 6.11 23.12 -18.29
N ALA A 154 6.90 23.53 -17.29
CA ALA A 154 8.07 24.38 -17.49
C ALA A 154 9.31 23.60 -18.00
N GLY A 155 9.19 22.29 -18.23
CA GLY A 155 10.31 21.43 -18.60
C GLY A 155 11.11 20.91 -17.40
N ALA A 156 12.19 20.17 -17.69
CA ALA A 156 13.06 19.60 -16.67
C ALA A 156 13.88 20.67 -15.97
N LYS A 157 13.98 20.60 -14.64
CA LYS A 157 14.89 21.46 -13.88
C LYS A 157 16.34 21.00 -14.05
N ALA A 158 17.29 21.91 -13.92
CA ALA A 158 18.72 21.60 -13.96
C ALA A 158 19.16 20.74 -12.75
N ASP A 159 18.59 21.05 -11.59
CA ASP A 159 18.66 20.26 -10.36
C ASP A 159 17.31 20.26 -9.65
N GLY A 160 17.12 19.33 -8.73
CA GLY A 160 15.91 19.26 -7.91
C GLY A 160 16.01 20.08 -6.62
N GLU A 161 14.90 20.14 -5.88
CA GLU A 161 14.75 20.96 -4.67
C GLU A 161 15.29 20.27 -3.41
N GLY A 162 15.56 18.97 -3.49
CA GLY A 162 15.97 18.15 -2.35
C GLY A 162 14.79 17.76 -1.47
N LEU A 163 15.03 16.76 -0.62
CA LEU A 163 14.06 16.38 0.41
C LEU A 163 14.07 17.43 1.53
N ASN A 164 12.90 17.72 2.12
CA ASN A 164 12.80 18.58 3.30
C ASN A 164 13.87 18.15 4.34
N PRO A 165 14.70 19.07 4.86
CA PRO A 165 15.76 18.73 5.82
C PRO A 165 15.29 17.90 7.02
N LEU A 166 14.06 18.11 7.50
CA LEU A 166 13.49 17.33 8.62
C LEU A 166 13.25 15.85 8.26
N LEU A 167 13.09 15.55 6.97
CA LEU A 167 12.92 14.18 6.48
C LEU A 167 14.27 13.52 6.19
N GLN A 168 15.38 14.25 6.22
CA GLN A 168 16.73 13.68 6.12
C GLN A 168 17.18 13.16 7.50
N ASN A 169 16.34 12.33 8.11
CA ASN A 169 16.50 11.78 9.45
C ASN A 169 16.48 10.23 9.39
N PHE A 170 17.16 9.56 10.32
CA PHE A 170 17.14 8.10 10.46
C PHE A 170 15.72 7.53 10.57
N TYR A 171 14.82 8.18 11.32
CA TYR A 171 13.45 7.71 11.48
C TYR A 171 12.65 7.74 10.18
N MET A 172 12.94 8.65 9.24
CA MET A 172 12.30 8.64 7.92
C MET A 172 12.54 7.33 7.15
N ILE A 173 13.65 6.66 7.44
CA ILE A 173 14.01 5.38 6.81
C ILE A 173 13.14 4.24 7.37
N ILE A 174 12.85 4.24 8.67
CA ILE A 174 12.26 3.06 9.34
C ILE A 174 10.82 3.26 9.81
N HIS A 175 10.42 4.47 10.19
CA HIS A 175 9.10 4.76 10.74
C HIS A 175 8.02 4.63 9.66
N PRO A 176 8.03 5.38 8.54
CA PRO A 176 6.97 5.29 7.55
C PRO A 176 6.80 3.87 7.00
N PRO A 177 7.86 3.14 6.59
CA PRO A 177 7.70 1.76 6.15
C PRO A 177 7.07 0.85 7.21
N SER A 178 7.46 0.97 8.48
CA SER A 178 6.87 0.16 9.56
C SER A 178 5.39 0.47 9.75
N LEU A 179 5.03 1.76 9.78
CA LEU A 179 3.65 2.20 9.94
C LEU A 179 2.78 1.77 8.76
N TYR A 180 3.26 1.96 7.52
CA TYR A 180 2.53 1.56 6.33
C TYR A 180 2.34 0.04 6.24
N VAL A 181 3.32 -0.79 6.65
CA VAL A 181 3.14 -2.24 6.74
C VAL A 181 1.95 -2.57 7.65
N GLY A 182 1.86 -1.95 8.81
CA GLY A 182 0.74 -2.12 9.73
C GLY A 182 -0.60 -1.66 9.14
N PHE A 183 -0.64 -0.46 8.57
CA PHE A 183 -1.83 0.13 7.97
C PHE A 183 -2.41 -0.70 6.83
N VAL A 184 -1.55 -1.00 5.87
CA VAL A 184 -1.94 -1.67 4.64
C VAL A 184 -2.36 -3.10 4.94
N GLY A 185 -1.71 -3.75 5.91
CA GLY A 185 -2.03 -5.10 6.35
C GLY A 185 -3.46 -5.27 6.86
N CYS A 186 -4.07 -4.23 7.45
CA CYS A 186 -5.47 -4.24 7.87
C CYS A 186 -6.46 -4.49 6.71
N SER A 187 -6.04 -4.28 5.46
CA SER A 187 -6.84 -4.58 4.27
C SER A 187 -7.16 -6.08 4.15
N ILE A 188 -6.30 -6.96 4.67
CA ILE A 188 -6.50 -8.41 4.57
C ILE A 188 -7.64 -8.88 5.49
N PRO A 189 -7.64 -8.62 6.83
CA PRO A 189 -8.79 -8.90 7.68
C PRO A 189 -10.09 -8.27 7.18
N PHE A 190 -10.04 -7.03 6.68
CA PHE A 190 -11.19 -6.37 6.07
C PHE A 190 -11.75 -7.17 4.88
N ALA A 191 -10.90 -7.63 3.96
CA ALA A 191 -11.32 -8.42 2.82
C ALA A 191 -11.92 -9.79 3.21
N PHE A 192 -11.40 -10.44 4.25
CA PHE A 192 -12.01 -11.66 4.81
C PHE A 192 -13.37 -11.38 5.44
N ALA A 193 -13.53 -10.28 6.17
CA ALA A 193 -14.82 -9.89 6.75
C ALA A 193 -15.88 -9.61 5.67
N VAL A 194 -15.51 -8.89 4.60
CA VAL A 194 -16.39 -8.67 3.44
C VAL A 194 -16.75 -10.02 2.78
N ALA A 195 -15.78 -10.90 2.57
CA ALA A 195 -16.05 -12.22 2.00
C ALA A 195 -17.00 -13.07 2.85
N ALA A 196 -16.86 -13.04 4.17
CA ALA A 196 -17.75 -13.72 5.10
C ALA A 196 -19.19 -13.19 5.00
N LEU A 197 -19.35 -11.87 4.97
CA LEU A 197 -20.66 -11.21 4.82
C LEU A 197 -21.32 -11.57 3.48
N VAL A 198 -20.59 -11.49 2.37
CA VAL A 198 -21.14 -11.77 1.03
C VAL A 198 -21.51 -13.24 0.86
N THR A 199 -20.73 -14.16 1.45
CA THR A 199 -21.00 -15.61 1.36
C THR A 199 -21.98 -16.12 2.41
N GLY A 200 -22.32 -15.32 3.43
CA GLY A 200 -23.07 -15.76 4.60
C GLY A 200 -22.30 -16.73 5.51
N ARG A 201 -21.00 -16.93 5.28
CA ARG A 201 -20.13 -17.82 6.07
C ARG A 201 -19.54 -17.06 7.24
N LEU A 202 -20.40 -16.80 8.22
CA LEU A 202 -20.09 -16.04 9.43
C LEU A 202 -19.52 -16.90 10.57
N ASP A 203 -19.13 -18.13 10.27
CA ASP A 203 -18.52 -19.04 11.23
C ASP A 203 -17.06 -18.66 11.55
N THR A 204 -16.41 -19.42 12.42
CA THR A 204 -15.03 -19.11 12.87
C THR A 204 -13.98 -19.26 11.76
N GLU A 205 -14.36 -19.77 10.58
CA GLU A 205 -13.46 -20.04 9.46
C GLU A 205 -12.74 -18.77 8.98
N TRP A 206 -13.48 -17.68 8.70
CA TRP A 206 -12.91 -16.42 8.23
C TRP A 206 -12.07 -15.72 9.30
N ILE A 207 -12.45 -15.86 10.58
CA ILE A 207 -11.75 -15.30 11.73
C ILE A 207 -10.36 -15.93 11.85
N ARG A 208 -10.29 -17.26 11.80
CA ARG A 208 -9.02 -18.00 11.83
C ARG A 208 -8.15 -17.64 10.63
N ALA A 209 -8.76 -17.44 9.46
CA ALA A 209 -8.04 -17.06 8.25
C ALA A 209 -7.42 -15.65 8.37
N ALA A 210 -8.14 -14.69 8.96
CA ALA A 210 -7.72 -13.31 9.13
C ALA A 210 -6.71 -13.11 10.28
N ARG A 211 -6.76 -13.95 11.33
CA ARG A 211 -6.05 -13.77 12.60
C ARG A 211 -4.55 -13.48 12.45
N LYS A 212 -3.82 -14.25 11.65
CA LYS A 212 -2.36 -14.07 11.49
C LYS A 212 -2.02 -12.72 10.85
N TRP A 213 -2.82 -12.31 9.87
CA TRP A 213 -2.69 -11.02 9.20
C TRP A 213 -3.03 -9.88 10.15
N ALA A 214 -4.08 -10.03 10.96
CA ALA A 214 -4.47 -9.06 11.97
C ALA A 214 -3.38 -8.84 13.03
N LEU A 215 -2.80 -9.92 13.57
CA LEU A 215 -1.71 -9.84 14.54
C LEU A 215 -0.46 -9.19 13.95
N PHE A 216 -0.09 -9.57 12.72
CA PHE A 216 1.07 -8.98 12.04
C PHE A 216 0.86 -7.48 11.76
N SER A 217 -0.33 -7.10 11.32
CA SER A 217 -0.69 -5.68 11.08
C SER A 217 -0.67 -4.89 12.39
N TRP A 218 -1.24 -5.45 13.46
CA TRP A 218 -1.25 -4.85 14.80
C TRP A 218 0.16 -4.64 15.36
N LEU A 219 1.06 -5.63 15.18
CA LEU A 219 2.46 -5.52 15.60
C LEU A 219 3.17 -4.35 14.89
N PHE A 220 3.00 -4.24 13.58
CA PHE A 220 3.64 -3.17 12.81
C PHE A 220 3.00 -1.80 13.05
N LEU A 221 1.70 -1.74 13.35
CA LEU A 221 1.06 -0.52 13.84
C LEU A 221 1.67 -0.09 15.18
N ALA A 222 1.91 -1.03 16.10
CA ALA A 222 2.57 -0.72 17.38
C ALA A 222 3.99 -0.17 17.15
N ILE A 223 4.81 -0.88 16.36
CA ILE A 223 6.18 -0.46 16.03
C ILE A 223 6.16 0.91 15.33
N GLY A 224 5.31 1.08 14.31
CA GLY A 224 5.16 2.32 13.56
C GLY A 224 4.80 3.50 14.46
N ASN A 225 3.77 3.36 15.30
CA ASN A 225 3.39 4.40 16.25
C ASN A 225 4.52 4.70 17.24
N THR A 226 5.23 3.69 17.77
CA THR A 226 6.39 3.90 18.65
C THR A 226 7.53 4.65 17.97
N LEU A 227 7.87 4.29 16.73
CA LEU A 227 8.92 5.00 15.99
C LEU A 227 8.50 6.44 15.64
N GLY A 228 7.22 6.68 15.35
CA GLY A 228 6.70 8.02 15.05
C GLY A 228 6.77 8.92 16.28
N MET A 229 6.36 8.36 17.42
CA MET A 229 6.51 8.95 18.75
C MET A 229 7.96 9.36 19.06
N LEU A 230 8.93 8.47 18.82
CA LEU A 230 10.35 8.79 19.02
C LEU A 230 10.84 9.90 18.08
N TRP A 231 10.43 9.86 16.81
CA TRP A 231 10.81 10.88 15.84
C TRP A 231 10.23 12.25 16.18
N ALA A 232 8.95 12.32 16.51
CA ALA A 232 8.29 13.57 16.91
C ALA A 232 8.95 14.18 18.16
N TYR A 233 9.34 13.35 19.12
CA TYR A 233 10.08 13.80 20.30
C TYR A 233 11.47 14.35 19.94
N GLU A 234 12.21 13.69 19.04
CA GLU A 234 13.51 14.17 18.58
C GLU A 234 13.40 15.52 17.87
N GLU A 235 12.43 15.65 16.96
CA GLU A 235 12.39 16.78 16.03
C GLU A 235 11.57 17.98 16.52
N LEU A 236 10.57 17.73 17.37
CA LEU A 236 9.66 18.76 17.86
C LEU A 236 9.71 18.92 19.40
N GLY A 237 10.52 18.11 20.08
CA GLY A 237 10.62 18.09 21.53
C GLY A 237 9.34 17.63 22.23
N TRP A 238 9.27 17.87 23.54
CA TRP A 238 8.15 17.45 24.38
C TRP A 238 6.79 18.03 23.92
N GLY A 239 6.77 19.26 23.41
CA GLY A 239 5.54 19.91 22.99
C GLY A 239 4.95 19.34 21.70
N GLY A 240 5.78 18.93 20.74
CA GLY A 240 5.31 18.38 19.47
C GLY A 240 4.81 16.94 19.56
N TYR A 241 5.45 16.11 20.39
CA TYR A 241 4.96 14.75 20.68
C TYR A 241 3.51 14.71 21.21
N TRP A 242 3.08 15.76 21.92
CA TRP A 242 1.72 15.89 22.45
C TRP A 242 0.83 16.80 21.60
N ALA A 243 1.25 17.16 20.39
CA ALA A 243 0.50 18.08 19.53
C ALA A 243 -0.70 17.42 18.84
N TRP A 244 -0.81 16.09 18.87
CA TRP A 244 -1.90 15.31 18.27
C TRP A 244 -2.15 15.75 16.82
N ASP A 245 -1.10 15.73 16.00
CA ASP A 245 -1.26 16.16 14.62
C ASP A 245 -2.14 15.14 13.84
N PRO A 246 -2.72 15.54 12.69
CA PRO A 246 -3.59 14.65 11.92
C PRO A 246 -2.93 13.33 11.50
N VAL A 247 -1.61 13.32 11.27
CA VAL A 247 -0.85 12.12 10.86
C VAL A 247 -0.75 11.13 12.01
N GLU A 248 -0.36 11.58 13.20
CA GLU A 248 -0.33 10.75 14.41
C GLU A 248 -1.72 10.21 14.77
N ASN A 249 -2.75 11.06 14.71
CA ASN A 249 -4.13 10.63 14.99
C ASN A 249 -4.62 9.59 13.99
N ALA A 250 -4.40 9.83 12.70
CA ALA A 250 -4.73 8.87 11.67
C ALA A 250 -4.03 7.54 11.97
N ALA A 251 -2.74 7.58 12.32
CA ALA A 251 -1.90 6.42 12.61
C ALA A 251 -2.36 5.58 13.81
N PHE A 252 -2.89 6.24 14.84
CA PHE A 252 -3.25 5.64 16.11
C PHE A 252 -4.63 4.97 16.10
N LEU A 253 -5.59 5.50 15.34
CA LEU A 253 -6.97 4.98 15.32
C LEU A 253 -7.05 3.50 14.89
N PRO A 254 -6.38 3.04 13.80
CA PRO A 254 -6.37 1.62 13.45
C PRO A 254 -5.74 0.75 14.52
N PHE A 255 -4.76 1.23 15.28
CA PHE A 255 -4.14 0.46 16.36
C PHE A 255 -5.15 0.15 17.48
N ILE A 256 -5.94 1.15 17.91
CA ILE A 256 -6.98 0.93 18.93
C ILE A 256 -8.07 -0.02 18.39
N VAL A 257 -8.55 0.21 17.17
CA VAL A 257 -9.60 -0.62 16.57
C VAL A 257 -9.13 -2.08 16.39
N MET A 258 -7.90 -2.28 15.93
CA MET A 258 -7.30 -3.61 15.82
C MET A 258 -7.09 -4.26 17.19
N SER A 259 -6.73 -3.49 18.21
CA SER A 259 -6.64 -3.99 19.59
C SER A 259 -7.99 -4.51 20.08
N ALA A 260 -9.07 -3.73 19.89
CA ALA A 260 -10.42 -4.16 20.24
C ALA A 260 -10.85 -5.40 19.46
N TYR A 261 -10.63 -5.42 18.15
CA TYR A 261 -10.93 -6.58 17.29
C TYR A 261 -10.23 -7.86 17.76
N LEU A 262 -8.92 -7.80 18.04
CA LEU A 262 -8.15 -8.96 18.48
C LEU A 262 -8.66 -9.51 19.82
N HIS A 263 -9.05 -8.65 20.75
CA HIS A 263 -9.67 -9.07 22.01
C HIS A 263 -11.03 -9.74 21.80
N SER A 264 -11.90 -9.16 20.97
CA SER A 264 -13.24 -9.70 20.70
C SER A 264 -13.17 -11.06 20.00
N VAL A 265 -12.27 -11.21 19.03
CA VAL A 265 -12.08 -12.47 18.28
C VAL A 265 -11.58 -13.61 19.17
N MET A 266 -10.78 -13.32 20.19
CA MET A 266 -10.36 -14.34 21.16
C MET A 266 -11.52 -14.91 21.99
N ILE A 267 -12.55 -14.10 22.27
CA ILE A 267 -13.75 -14.54 22.99
C ILE A 267 -14.62 -15.41 22.06
N GLN A 268 -14.75 -15.02 20.78
CA GLN A 268 -15.59 -15.72 19.81
C GLN A 268 -15.02 -17.10 19.37
N GLU A 269 -13.71 -17.31 19.51
CA GLU A 269 -13.08 -18.61 19.21
C GLU A 269 -13.14 -19.62 20.37
N ARG A 270 -13.52 -19.18 21.58
CA ARG A 270 -13.73 -20.06 22.75
C ARG A 270 -15.13 -20.62 22.77
#